data_AF-A0A914P3J8-F1
#
_entry.id   AF-A0A914P3J8-F1
#
_cell.length_a   1.000
_cell.length_b   1.000
_cell.length_c   1.000
_cell.angle_alpha   90.00
_cell.angle_beta   90.00
_cell.angle_gamma   90.00
#
_symmetry.space_group_name_H-M   'P 1'
#
loop_
_entity.id
_entity.type
_entity.pdbx_description
1 polymer ?
#
loop_
_entity_poly.entity_id
_entity_poly.type
_entity_poly.pdbx_seq_one_letter_code
_entity_poly.pdbx_strand_id
1 'polypeptide(L)'
;KKWEEDKASTSSTTPSTSQQIQGSTSIASSIPPFLTYTQITAPPSLLPPRKFCAVCGLKSCYTCVKCGAHFCSIPCRDTHVDTRCLKWTV
;
A
#
# COMPACT_ATOMS: atom_id res chain seq x y z
N LYS A 1 30.45 -21.70 -32.00
CA LYS A 1 30.67 -22.81 -31.06
C LYS A 1 29.31 -23.22 -30.54
N LYS A 2 28.86 -24.37 -31.04
CA LYS A 2 27.59 -25.07 -30.81
C LYS A 2 27.36 -25.25 -29.31
N TRP A 3 26.22 -24.80 -28.80
CA TRP A 3 25.61 -25.36 -27.60
C TRP A 3 24.23 -25.86 -28.04
N GLU A 4 24.14 -27.16 -28.23
CA GLU A 4 22.91 -27.94 -28.37
C GLU A 4 22.89 -28.81 -27.10
N GLU A 5 21.92 -28.59 -26.21
CA GLU A 5 20.80 -29.51 -25.94
C GLU A 5 21.20 -30.74 -25.11
N ASP A 6 20.97 -30.64 -23.80
CA ASP A 6 20.67 -31.82 -22.99
C ASP A 6 19.21 -31.76 -22.53
N LYS A 7 18.43 -32.70 -23.07
CA LYS A 7 17.07 -33.01 -22.66
C LYS A 7 17.07 -33.58 -21.24
N ALA A 8 16.21 -33.05 -20.39
CA ALA A 8 15.64 -33.80 -19.29
C ALA A 8 14.13 -33.54 -19.25
N SER A 9 13.40 -34.48 -19.85
CA SER A 9 11.96 -34.64 -19.67
C SER A 9 11.69 -35.07 -18.23
N THR A 10 11.05 -34.23 -17.42
CA THR A 10 10.32 -34.66 -16.23
C THR A 10 9.06 -33.84 -16.08
N SER A 11 7.96 -34.43 -16.55
CA SER A 11 6.60 -34.09 -16.16
C SER A 11 6.44 -34.26 -14.65
N SER A 12 6.15 -33.18 -13.93
CA SER A 12 5.68 -33.24 -12.55
C SER A 12 4.42 -32.37 -12.39
N THR A 13 3.30 -32.98 -12.76
CA THR A 13 1.98 -32.67 -12.22
C THR A 13 2.07 -32.67 -10.70
N THR A 14 1.77 -31.54 -10.05
CA THR A 14 1.54 -31.50 -8.61
C THR A 14 0.09 -31.08 -8.34
N PRO A 15 -0.78 -32.02 -7.92
CA PRO A 15 -2.02 -31.68 -7.25
C PRO A 15 -1.71 -31.58 -5.75
N SER A 16 -1.49 -30.37 -5.25
CA SER A 16 -1.38 -30.17 -3.79
C SER A 16 -2.71 -29.64 -3.27
N THR A 17 -3.55 -30.61 -2.92
CA THR A 17 -4.73 -30.51 -2.07
C THR A 17 -4.42 -29.67 -0.82
N SER A 18 -4.89 -28.43 -0.80
CA SER A 18 -4.92 -27.63 0.43
C SER A 18 -6.14 -28.06 1.24
N GLN A 19 -5.89 -28.76 2.34
CA GLN A 19 -6.93 -29.27 3.23
C GLN A 19 -7.60 -28.13 4.01
N GLN A 20 -8.92 -28.27 4.12
CA GLN A 20 -9.89 -27.32 4.64
C GLN A 20 -9.82 -27.18 6.17
N ILE A 21 -9.72 -25.95 6.68
CA ILE A 21 -9.94 -25.63 8.11
C ILE A 21 -11.40 -25.16 8.25
N GLN A 22 -12.23 -25.99 8.87
CA GLN A 22 -13.61 -25.67 9.21
C GLN A 22 -13.65 -24.91 10.54
N GLY A 23 -13.69 -23.57 10.47
CA GLY A 23 -14.01 -22.70 11.59
C GLY A 23 -15.43 -22.15 11.43
N SER A 24 -16.41 -22.78 12.09
CA SER A 24 -17.80 -22.35 12.12
C SER A 24 -18.00 -21.19 13.11
N THR A 25 -18.17 -19.97 12.61
CA THR A 25 -18.90 -18.92 13.33
C THR A 25 -19.78 -18.16 12.35
N SER A 26 -21.07 -18.13 12.67
CA SER A 26 -22.18 -17.65 11.87
C SER A 26 -22.20 -16.13 11.79
N ILE A 27 -21.72 -15.58 10.68
CA ILE A 27 -22.11 -14.28 10.13
C ILE A 27 -21.71 -14.27 8.65
N ALA A 28 -22.65 -14.48 7.73
CA ALA A 28 -22.67 -13.93 6.37
C ALA A 28 -23.55 -14.76 5.42
N SER A 29 -24.69 -14.22 5.01
CA SER A 29 -25.49 -14.78 3.92
C SER A 29 -25.09 -14.22 2.54
N SER A 30 -24.01 -13.42 2.44
CA SER A 30 -23.63 -12.71 1.19
C SER A 30 -22.15 -12.76 0.82
N ILE A 31 -21.32 -13.51 1.54
CA ILE A 31 -19.87 -13.58 1.23
C ILE A 31 -19.62 -14.79 0.31
N PRO A 32 -19.10 -14.59 -0.91
CA PRO A 32 -18.78 -15.69 -1.81
C PRO A 32 -17.69 -16.60 -1.21
N PRO A 33 -17.68 -17.90 -1.53
CA PRO A 33 -16.75 -18.88 -0.94
C PRO A 33 -15.28 -18.60 -1.28
N PHE A 34 -15.01 -17.76 -2.27
CA PHE A 34 -13.70 -17.22 -2.58
C PHE A 34 -13.79 -15.69 -2.75
N LEU A 35 -12.84 -14.98 -2.14
CA LEU A 35 -12.69 -13.53 -2.30
C LEU A 35 -11.50 -13.26 -3.22
N THR A 36 -11.71 -12.39 -4.21
CA THR A 36 -10.62 -11.85 -5.03
C THR A 36 -9.93 -10.71 -4.27
N TYR A 37 -8.64 -10.46 -4.51
CA TYR A 37 -7.90 -9.35 -3.89
C TYR A 37 -8.64 -8.00 -3.95
N THR A 38 -9.33 -7.73 -5.06
CA THR A 38 -10.11 -6.50 -5.28
C THR A 38 -11.38 -6.39 -4.42
N GLN A 39 -11.88 -7.51 -3.89
CA GLN A 39 -13.09 -7.56 -3.06
C GLN A 39 -12.78 -7.32 -1.58
N ILE A 40 -11.51 -7.42 -1.18
CA ILE A 40 -11.06 -7.24 0.20
C ILE A 40 -10.59 -5.78 0.34
N THR A 41 -11.49 -4.90 0.76
CA THR A 41 -11.17 -3.48 1.01
C THR A 41 -11.50 -3.12 2.45
N ALA A 42 -10.58 -2.44 3.13
CA ALA A 42 -10.82 -1.94 4.48
C ALA A 42 -11.83 -0.77 4.46
N PRO A 43 -12.75 -0.67 5.43
CA PRO A 43 -13.62 0.48 5.56
C PRO A 43 -12.81 1.76 5.85
N PRO A 44 -13.35 2.95 5.56
CA PRO A 44 -12.68 4.21 5.85
C PRO A 44 -12.46 4.40 7.36
N SER A 45 -11.43 5.16 7.73
CA SER A 45 -11.13 5.41 9.14
C SER A 45 -12.23 6.23 9.82
N LEU A 46 -12.67 5.80 11.00
CA LEU A 46 -13.62 6.54 11.84
C LEU A 46 -12.99 7.73 12.57
N LEU A 47 -11.65 7.83 12.58
CA LEU A 47 -10.88 8.86 13.28
C LEU A 47 -10.46 9.98 12.33
N PRO A 48 -10.34 11.23 12.82
CA PRO A 48 -9.90 12.34 12.00
C PRO A 48 -8.42 12.18 11.58
N PRO A 49 -8.06 12.60 10.36
CA PRO A 49 -6.69 12.54 9.88
C PRO A 49 -5.79 13.48 10.69
N ARG A 50 -4.58 13.00 11.01
CA ARG A 50 -3.56 13.80 11.69
C ARG A 50 -2.65 14.50 10.68
N LYS A 51 -2.25 15.72 11.02
CA LYS A 51 -1.35 16.54 10.19
C LYS A 51 0.08 16.41 10.71
N PHE A 52 0.98 15.88 9.89
CA PHE A 52 2.40 15.76 10.21
C PHE A 52 3.26 16.55 9.23
N CYS A 53 4.40 17.02 9.70
CA CYS A 53 5.37 17.73 8.89
C CYS A 53 6.00 16.77 7.88
N ALA A 54 5.95 17.11 6.59
CA ALA A 54 6.54 16.30 5.52
C ALA A 54 8.09 16.31 5.53
N VAL A 55 8.72 17.17 6.34
CA VAL A 55 10.18 17.26 6.45
C VAL A 55 10.71 16.45 7.62
N CYS A 56 10.12 16.58 8.81
CA CYS A 56 10.65 15.98 10.04
C CYS A 56 9.68 15.04 10.77
N GLY A 57 8.43 14.87 10.30
CA GLY A 57 7.45 13.97 10.90
C GLY A 57 6.77 14.47 12.18
N LEU A 58 7.15 15.64 12.72
CA LEU A 58 6.51 16.23 13.90
C LEU A 58 5.11 16.78 13.59
N LYS A 59 4.30 17.04 14.62
CA LYS A 59 2.96 17.65 14.46
C LYS A 59 3.10 18.98 13.72
N SER A 60 2.36 19.15 12.64
CA SER A 60 2.39 20.38 11.85
C SER A 60 1.33 21.38 12.32
N CYS A 61 1.69 22.66 12.30
CA CYS A 61 0.79 23.79 12.54
C CYS A 61 0.51 24.60 11.26
N TYR A 62 1.34 24.42 10.23
CA TYR A 62 1.29 25.21 9.01
C TYR A 62 1.09 24.34 7.77
N THR A 63 0.54 24.96 6.73
CA THR A 63 0.25 24.31 5.44
C THR A 63 0.77 25.18 4.31
N CYS A 64 1.46 24.57 3.34
CA CYS A 64 1.99 25.26 2.18
C CYS A 64 0.84 25.64 1.24
N VAL A 65 0.71 26.93 0.93
CA VAL A 65 -0.32 27.44 0.02
C VAL A 65 -0.13 27.00 -1.45
N LYS A 66 1.06 26.52 -1.80
CA LYS A 66 1.39 26.11 -3.18
C LYS A 66 0.99 24.66 -3.48
N CYS A 67 1.20 23.74 -2.53
CA CYS A 67 1.04 22.30 -2.75
C CYS A 67 0.23 21.58 -1.65
N GLY A 68 -0.23 22.28 -0.61
CA GLY A 68 -0.98 21.68 0.49
C GLY A 68 -0.17 20.86 1.49
N ALA A 69 1.13 20.65 1.27
CA ALA A 69 1.96 19.91 2.22
C ALA A 69 2.10 20.64 3.57
N HIS A 70 2.16 19.89 4.67
CA HIS A 70 2.26 20.47 6.00
C HIS A 70 3.70 20.56 6.53
N PHE A 71 3.98 21.59 7.34
CA PHE A 71 5.26 21.77 8.02
C PHE A 71 5.08 22.30 9.46
N CYS A 72 6.07 22.06 10.32
CA CYS A 72 6.00 22.42 11.75
C CYS A 72 6.64 23.78 12.07
N SER A 73 7.62 24.23 11.29
CA SER A 73 8.43 25.42 11.58
C SER A 73 8.98 26.07 10.32
N ILE A 74 9.53 27.28 10.45
CA ILE A 74 10.18 28.04 9.36
C ILE A 74 11.33 27.25 8.70
N PRO A 75 12.28 26.61 9.42
CA PRO A 75 13.33 25.84 8.74
C PRO A 75 12.75 24.68 7.94
N CYS A 76 11.70 24.01 8.45
CA CYS A 76 11.00 22.98 7.69
C CYS A 76 10.25 23.54 6.48
N ARG A 77 9.75 24.79 6.53
CA ARG A 77 9.18 25.48 5.38
C ARG A 77 10.23 25.69 4.30
N ASP A 78 11.43 26.15 4.66
CA ASP A 78 12.47 26.48 3.68
C ASP A 78 12.99 25.20 3.02
N THR A 79 13.33 24.18 3.82
CA THR A 79 13.67 22.85 3.28
C THR A 79 12.55 22.27 2.41
N HIS A 80 11.29 22.48 2.80
CA HIS A 80 10.15 22.07 1.99
C HIS A 80 10.11 22.81 0.64
N VAL A 81 10.28 24.14 0.64
CA VAL A 81 10.27 24.96 -0.58
C VAL A 81 11.39 24.55 -1.53
N ASP A 82 12.58 24.26 -1.01
CA ASP A 82 13.77 23.95 -1.81
C ASP A 82 13.71 22.56 -2.46
N THR A 83 13.21 21.56 -1.73
CA THR A 83 13.39 20.14 -2.14
C THR A 83 12.09 19.34 -2.27
N ARG A 84 10.97 19.80 -1.71
CA ARG A 84 9.72 19.00 -1.61
C ARG A 84 8.46 19.71 -2.08
N CYS A 85 8.54 20.96 -2.53
CA CYS A 85 7.36 21.70 -2.94
C CYS A 85 6.96 21.31 -4.36
N LEU A 86 5.95 20.44 -4.46
CA LEU A 86 5.45 19.87 -5.72
C LEU A 86 4.66 20.86 -6.59
N LYS A 87 4.91 22.18 -6.47
CA LYS A 87 4.21 23.22 -7.25
C LYS A 87 4.30 22.98 -8.77
N TRP A 88 5.32 22.27 -9.24
CA TRP A 88 5.58 22.00 -10.66
C TRP A 88 5.59 20.51 -11.01
N THR A 89 5.19 19.65 -10.09
CA THR A 89 5.15 18.21 -10.33
C THR A 89 3.75 17.89 -10.85
N VAL A 90 3.69 17.68 -12.17
CA VAL A 90 2.49 17.25 -12.91
C VAL A 90 2.16 15.81 -12.55
#